data_AF-A0A6V7LBA4-F1
#
_entry.id   AF-A0A6V7LBA4-F1
#
_cell.length_a   1.000
_cell.length_b   1.000
_cell.length_c   1.000
_cell.angle_alpha   90.00
_cell.angle_beta   90.00
_cell.angle_gamma   90.00
#
_symmetry.space_group_name_H-M   'P 1'
#
loop_
_entity.id
_entity.type
_entity.pdbx_description
1 polymer ?
#
loop_
_entity_poly.entity_id
_entity_poly.type
_entity_poly.pdbx_seq_one_letter_code
_entity_poly.pdbx_strand_id
1 'polypeptide(L)' 'VSQTITRGGPRTQIAIPAQGMIEFRDALTDLLEEFGIDDGGFKGDLPEGRYMRVDNKNFYFDIGQNNRGIYMRISE' A
#
# COMPACT_ATOMS: atom_id res chain seq x y z
N VAL A 1 5.37 -11.81 -16.13
CA VAL A 1 4.73 -10.53 -16.51
C VAL A 1 3.26 -10.84 -16.75
N SER A 2 2.39 -10.45 -15.83
CA SER A 2 0.95 -10.78 -15.93
C SER A 2 0.16 -9.50 -15.69
N GLN A 3 -0.19 -8.81 -16.78
CA GLN A 3 -1.23 -7.78 -16.78
C GLN A 3 -2.59 -8.47 -16.92
N THR A 4 -3.52 -8.17 -16.01
CA THR A 4 -4.95 -8.46 -16.18
C THR A 4 -5.74 -7.17 -16.33
N ILE A 5 -6.69 -7.21 -17.26
CA ILE A 5 -7.31 -6.09 -17.99
C ILE A 5 -8.31 -5.26 -17.16
N THR A 6 -8.43 -4.02 -17.61
CA THR A 6 -9.21 -2.87 -17.14
C THR A 6 -10.71 -3.08 -17.01
N ARG A 7 -11.26 -2.71 -15.85
CA ARG A 7 -12.66 -2.26 -15.73
C ARG A 7 -12.72 -0.93 -14.99
N GLY A 8 -12.91 0.16 -15.75
CA GLY A 8 -13.35 1.48 -15.26
C GLY A 8 -12.26 2.42 -14.72
N GLY A 9 -12.01 3.52 -15.42
CA GLY A 9 -11.11 4.61 -15.00
C GLY A 9 -9.67 4.51 -15.54
N PRO A 10 -8.91 5.63 -15.58
CA PRO A 10 -7.49 5.59 -15.95
C PRO A 10 -6.75 4.63 -15.01
N ARG A 11 -6.08 3.62 -15.59
CA ARG A 11 -5.25 2.69 -14.80
C ARG A 11 -4.12 3.46 -14.13
N THR A 12 -4.11 3.47 -12.81
CA THR A 12 -2.90 3.76 -12.04
C THR A 12 -2.05 2.49 -11.97
N GLN A 13 -0.83 2.56 -12.48
CA GLN A 13 0.15 1.48 -12.42
C GLN A 13 1.46 2.04 -11.84
N ILE A 14 2.05 1.33 -10.89
CA ILE A 14 3.37 1.63 -10.32
C ILE A 14 4.33 0.49 -10.70
N ALA A 15 5.61 0.79 -10.83
CA ALA A 15 6.64 -0.21 -11.11
C ALA A 15 7.70 -0.20 -10.00
N ILE A 16 7.64 -1.19 -9.11
CA ILE A 16 8.60 -1.36 -8.02
C ILE A 16 9.75 -2.28 -8.51
N PRO A 17 11.02 -1.87 -8.40
CA PRO A 17 12.15 -2.75 -8.72
C PRO A 17 12.18 -3.96 -7.78
N ALA A 18 12.67 -5.10 -8.29
CA ALA A 18 12.71 -6.36 -7.52
C ALA A 18 13.43 -6.21 -6.17
N GLN A 19 14.44 -5.32 -6.09
CA GLN A 19 15.18 -5.03 -4.88
C GLN A 19 14.29 -4.49 -3.75
N GLY A 20 13.31 -3.63 -4.07
CA GLY A 20 12.37 -3.08 -3.09
C GLY A 20 11.17 -3.98 -2.79
N MET A 21 11.05 -5.14 -3.45
CA MET A 21 9.90 -6.03 -3.24
C MET A 21 9.90 -6.68 -1.86
N ILE A 22 11.07 -6.87 -1.25
CA ILE A 22 11.18 -7.44 0.11
C ILE A 22 10.68 -6.43 1.14
N GLU A 23 11.18 -5.19 1.08
CA GLU A 23 10.71 -4.11 1.95
C GLU A 23 9.22 -3.83 1.75
N PHE A 24 8.75 -3.84 0.51
CA PHE A 24 7.32 -3.73 0.20
C PHE A 24 6.51 -4.86 0.84
N ARG A 25 6.98 -6.10 0.75
CA ARG A 25 6.33 -7.26 1.38
C ARG A 25 6.29 -7.11 2.89
N ASP A 26 7.40 -6.75 3.53
CA ASP A 26 7.45 -6.59 4.99
C ASP A 26 6.52 -5.46 5.45
N ALA A 27 6.51 -4.32 4.74
CA ALA A 27 5.59 -3.22 5.03
C ALA A 27 4.11 -3.60 4.88
N LEU A 28 3.76 -4.40 3.87
CA LEU A 28 2.39 -4.87 3.67
C LEU A 28 1.98 -5.90 4.73
N THR A 29 2.92 -6.77 5.13
CA THR A 29 2.68 -7.82 6.13
C THR A 29 2.43 -7.20 7.50
N ASP A 30 3.30 -6.28 7.92
CA ASP A 30 3.16 -5.48 9.14
C ASP A 30 1.80 -4.78 9.21
N LEU A 31 1.38 -4.11 8.12
CA LEU A 31 0.07 -3.48 8.03
C LEU A 31 -1.08 -4.49 8.19
N LEU A 32 -0.98 -5.64 7.54
CA LEU A 32 -2.03 -6.66 7.59
C LEU A 32 -2.13 -7.32 8.97
N GLU A 33 -1.01 -7.54 9.65
CA GLU A 33 -0.99 -8.11 11.00
C GLU A 33 -1.62 -7.15 12.02
N GLU A 34 -1.33 -5.85 11.91
CA GLU A 34 -1.80 -4.85 12.86
C GLU A 34 -3.24 -4.39 12.57
N PHE A 35 -3.64 -4.29 11.29
CA PHE A 35 -4.93 -3.70 10.88
C PHE A 35 -5.82 -4.61 10.02
N GLY A 36 -5.37 -5.80 9.62
CA GLY A 36 -6.10 -6.72 8.74
C GLY A 36 -7.13 -7.61 9.45
N ILE A 37 -7.30 -7.46 10.76
CA ILE A 37 -8.05 -8.39 11.63
C ILE A 37 -9.37 -7.85 12.19
N ASP A 38 -9.73 -6.58 11.99
CA ASP A 38 -10.96 -6.02 12.59
C ASP A 38 -12.01 -5.60 11.57
N ASP A 39 -13.23 -6.11 11.79
CA ASP A 39 -14.44 -6.05 10.97
C ASP A 39 -14.91 -4.59 10.77
N GLY A 40 -14.28 -3.89 9.82
CA GLY A 40 -14.84 -2.68 9.20
C GLY A 40 -15.05 -1.45 10.10
N GLY A 41 -14.43 -1.38 11.28
CA GLY A 41 -14.78 -0.41 12.31
C GLY A 41 -13.67 0.47 12.89
N PHE A 42 -12.44 0.43 12.38
CA PHE A 42 -11.32 1.04 13.12
C PHE A 42 -11.48 2.55 13.32
N LYS A 43 -11.44 3.03 14.56
CA LYS A 43 -11.51 4.45 14.97
C LYS A 43 -10.39 4.77 15.96
N GLY A 44 -9.17 4.31 15.65
CA GLY A 44 -7.95 4.60 16.39
C GLY A 44 -7.00 5.47 15.57
N ASP A 45 -5.82 5.76 16.13
CA ASP A 45 -4.73 6.39 15.38
C ASP A 45 -4.26 5.46 14.24
N LEU A 46 -4.12 6.05 13.05
CA LEU A 46 -3.56 5.35 11.91
C LEU A 46 -2.03 5.28 12.06
N PRO A 47 -1.39 4.20 11.58
CA PRO A 47 0.05 4.09 11.62
C PRO A 47 0.67 5.16 10.73
N GLU A 48 1.90 5.56 11.06
CA GLU A 48 2.64 6.49 10.22
C GLU A 48 2.91 5.87 8.85
N GLY A 49 2.84 6.70 7.80
CA GLY A 49 3.17 6.28 6.46
C GLY A 49 4.62 5.83 6.37
N ARG A 50 4.88 4.80 5.56
CA ARG A 50 6.23 4.32 5.28
C ARG A 50 6.78 4.96 4.01
N TYR A 51 8.10 5.09 3.97
CA TYR A 51 8.84 5.57 2.80
C TYR A 51 9.90 4.53 2.43
N MET A 52 10.02 4.27 1.13
CA MET A 52 11.04 3.39 0.58
C MET A 52 11.70 4.09 -0.60
N ARG A 53 13.03 3.99 -0.67
CA ARG A 53 13.78 4.43 -1.85
C ARG A 53 14.47 3.25 -2.49
N VAL A 54 14.19 3.07 -3.77
CA VAL A 54 14.80 2.00 -4.56
C VAL A 54 15.39 2.63 -5.82
N ASP A 55 16.69 2.48 -6.00
CA ASP A 55 17.46 3.15 -7.05
C ASP A 55 17.25 4.68 -7.03
N ASN A 56 16.62 5.20 -8.09
CA ASN A 56 16.29 6.61 -8.28
C ASN A 56 14.78 6.88 -8.19
N LYS A 57 14.01 5.96 -7.61
CA LYS A 57 12.58 6.09 -7.37
C LYS A 57 12.30 6.14 -5.87
N ASN A 58 11.36 7.00 -5.49
CA ASN A 58 10.87 7.15 -4.13
C ASN A 58 9.45 6.58 -4.10
N PHE A 59 9.11 5.84 -3.06
CA PHE A 59 7.78 5.30 -2.87
C PHE A 59 7.28 5.69 -1.49
N TYR A 60 6.05 6.17 -1.44
CA TYR A 60 5.34 6.55 -0.22
C TYR A 60 4.15 5.63 -0.03
N PHE A 61 4.05 5.05 1.16
CA PHE A 61 2.99 4.14 1.58
C PHE A 61 2.20 4.84 2.69
N ASP A 62 1.16 5.58 2.31
CA ASP A 62 0.31 6.28 3.28
C ASP A 62 -0.84 5.37 3.70
N ILE A 63 -1.11 5.31 5.00
CA ILE A 63 -2.28 4.62 5.51
C ILE A 63 -3.40 5.64 5.71
N GLY A 64 -4.55 5.34 5.12
CA GLY A 64 -5.73 6.18 5.20
C GLY A 64 -6.95 5.37 5.62
N GLN A 65 -8.00 6.08 5.99
CA GLN A 65 -9.26 5.48 6.37
C GLN A 65 -10.41 6.21 5.67
N ASN A 66 -11.41 5.46 5.25
CA ASN A 66 -12.68 5.99 4.76
C ASN A 66 -13.85 5.14 5.29
N ASN A 67 -15.08 5.45 4.87
CA ASN A 67 -16.28 4.74 5.30
C ASN A 67 -16.33 3.26 4.88
N ARG A 68 -15.39 2.79 4.04
CA ARG A 68 -15.25 1.39 3.62
C ARG A 68 -14.19 0.64 4.41
N GLY A 69 -13.42 1.34 5.26
CA GLY A 69 -12.34 0.77 6.07
C GLY A 69 -10.99 1.45 5.85
N ILE A 70 -9.94 0.77 6.29
CA ILE A 70 -8.54 1.19 6.15
C ILE A 70 -8.02 0.83 4.76
N TYR A 71 -7.19 1.70 4.18
CA TYR A 71 -6.53 1.48 2.90
C TYR A 71 -5.07 1.94 2.94
N MET A 72 -4.22 1.29 2.15
CA MET A 72 -2.88 1.78 1.84
C MET A 72 -2.89 2.51 0.49
N ARG A 73 -2.42 3.75 0.45
CA ARG A 73 -2.14 4.50 -0.77
C ARG A 73 -0.66 4.42 -1.07
N ILE A 74 -0.33 4.01 -2.29
CA ILE A 74 1.04 3.95 -2.78
C ILE A 74 1.24 5.06 -3.80
N SER A 75 2.26 5.90 -3.60
CA SER A 75 2.66 6.96 -4.52
C SER A 75 4.13 6.80 -4.90
N GLU A 76 4.48 7.11 -6.16
CA GLU A 76 5.85 7.21 -6.67
C GLU A 76 6.24 8.70 -6.83
#